data_AF-A0A101WYW2-F1
#
_entry.id   AF-A0A101WYW2-F1
#
_cell.length_a   1.000
_cell.length_b   1.000
_cell.length_c   1.000
_cell.angle_alpha   90.00
_cell.angle_beta   90.00
_cell.angle_gamma   90.00
#
_symmetry.space_group_name_H-M   'P 1'
#
loop_
_entity.id
_entity.type
_entity.pdbx_description
1 polymer ?
#
loop_
_entity_poly.entity_id
_entity_poly.type
_entity_poly.pdbx_seq_one_letter_code
_entity_poly.pdbx_strand_id
1 'polypeptide(L)'
;MKGFDLDKILEILNILIKRGPSTPYEVYKESRLTLATAYRYVRKALDHGYIRENYGLIELTPKGLLLLALHDNKDAIYLLSKYLGFDENIIINMIDELRKRIDIPDLEGLRITNIKDLLHCLMDNEDAHSLVRRFKETPLEPLVAYLLIHAFPTVTLNDGTKIIISDSGVLAVACAKKSRNCPLNNGHHTKYLNRNDKLIYRLRCDFDCVKAEDILVMILKDGSFQESENSPYKSIITIKHDGT
;
A
#
# COMPACT_ATOMS: atom_id res chain seq x y z
N MET A 1 24.94 -19.68 8.29
CA MET A 1 24.50 -18.36 8.77
C MET A 1 23.98 -18.51 10.20
N LYS A 2 24.44 -17.70 11.16
CA LYS A 2 23.92 -17.73 12.55
C LYS A 2 22.51 -17.13 12.55
N GLY A 3 21.55 -17.90 13.06
CA GLY A 3 20.12 -17.60 13.00
C GLY A 3 19.77 -16.17 13.39
N PHE A 4 18.92 -15.57 12.56
CA PHE A 4 18.13 -14.39 12.90
C PHE A 4 17.29 -14.73 14.14
N ASP A 5 17.59 -14.07 15.24
CA ASP A 5 16.87 -14.28 16.49
C ASP A 5 15.70 -13.29 16.51
N LEU A 6 14.63 -13.70 15.84
CA LEU A 6 13.42 -12.91 15.61
C LEU A 6 12.82 -12.44 16.92
N ASP A 7 12.84 -13.26 17.97
CA ASP A 7 12.29 -12.94 19.28
C ASP A 7 12.92 -11.68 19.88
N LYS A 8 14.25 -11.52 19.74
CA LYS A 8 14.97 -10.34 20.24
C LYS A 8 14.66 -9.08 19.45
N ILE A 9 14.39 -9.20 18.15
CA ILE A 9 13.94 -8.07 17.33
C ILE A 9 12.52 -7.70 17.71
N LEU A 10 11.62 -8.67 17.79
CA LEU A 10 10.24 -8.44 18.23
C LEU A 10 10.19 -7.78 19.59
N GLU A 11 11.06 -8.16 20.54
CA GLU A 11 11.15 -7.50 21.85
C GLU A 11 11.47 -5.99 21.72
N ILE A 12 12.47 -5.63 20.92
CA ILE A 12 12.83 -4.22 20.66
C ILE A 12 11.66 -3.47 20.01
N LEU A 13 11.04 -4.05 18.98
CA LEU A 13 9.92 -3.41 18.27
C LEU A 13 8.70 -3.25 19.19
N ASN A 14 8.42 -4.23 20.06
CA ASN A 14 7.33 -4.17 21.04
C ASN A 14 7.55 -3.10 22.12
N ILE A 15 8.80 -2.75 22.43
CA ILE A 15 9.10 -1.62 23.33
C ILE A 15 8.83 -0.31 22.59
N LEU A 16 9.34 -0.18 21.36
CA LEU A 16 9.18 1.03 20.57
C LEU A 16 7.73 1.34 20.21
N ILE A 17 6.89 0.33 19.99
CA ILE A 17 5.47 0.58 19.69
C ILE A 17 4.71 1.14 20.89
N LYS A 18 5.11 0.78 22.12
CA LYS A 18 4.50 1.25 23.36
C LYS A 18 5.03 2.61 23.79
N ARG A 19 6.34 2.81 23.67
CA ARG A 19 7.03 4.00 24.16
C ARG A 19 7.09 5.12 23.11
N GLY A 20 7.05 4.79 21.83
CA GLY A 20 7.36 5.70 20.75
C GLY A 20 8.87 5.88 20.53
N PRO A 21 9.28 6.94 19.80
CA PRO A 21 10.69 7.22 19.53
C PRO A 21 11.52 7.29 20.82
N SER A 22 12.59 6.50 20.88
CA SER A 22 13.36 6.28 22.11
C SER A 22 14.85 6.14 21.80
N THR A 23 15.72 6.40 22.77
CA THR A 23 17.15 6.07 22.64
C THR A 23 17.37 4.55 22.76
N PRO A 24 18.46 4.00 22.18
CA PRO A 24 18.82 2.59 22.38
C PRO A 24 18.99 2.20 23.86
N TYR A 25 19.41 3.14 24.71
CA TYR A 25 19.56 2.91 26.14
C TYR A 25 18.22 2.75 26.86
N GLU A 26 17.21 3.56 26.50
CA GLU A 26 15.86 3.42 27.04
C GLU A 26 15.22 2.10 26.61
N VAL A 27 15.41 1.69 25.35
CA VAL A 27 14.97 0.38 24.87
C VAL A 27 15.62 -0.75 25.67
N TYR A 28 16.93 -0.65 25.92
CA TYR A 28 17.62 -1.62 26.77
C TYR A 28 16.99 -1.70 28.17
N LYS A 29 16.70 -0.55 28.81
CA LYS A 29 16.17 -0.49 30.18
C LYS A 29 14.82 -1.17 30.35
N GLU A 30 14.02 -1.21 29.29
CA GLU A 30 12.71 -1.89 29.27
C GLU A 30 12.77 -3.31 28.70
N SER A 31 13.92 -3.71 28.15
CA SER A 31 14.14 -5.06 27.66
C SER A 31 14.60 -6.01 28.77
N ARG A 32 14.39 -7.30 28.55
CA ARG A 32 14.97 -8.43 29.29
C ARG A 32 16.38 -8.76 28.80
N LEU A 33 16.88 -8.03 27.80
CA LEU A 33 18.17 -8.27 27.16
C LEU A 33 19.31 -7.62 27.96
N THR A 34 20.50 -8.22 27.89
CA THR A 34 21.70 -7.54 28.37
C THR A 34 22.00 -6.31 27.50
N LEU A 35 22.65 -5.29 28.07
CA LEU A 35 23.00 -4.04 27.36
C LEU A 35 23.65 -4.31 26.00
N ALA A 36 24.69 -5.15 25.98
CA ALA A 36 25.38 -5.51 24.74
C ALA A 36 24.47 -6.23 23.74
N THR A 37 23.54 -7.05 24.21
CA THR A 37 22.57 -7.75 23.35
C THR A 37 21.56 -6.77 22.78
N ALA A 38 20.97 -5.90 23.59
CA ALA A 38 20.04 -4.87 23.16
C ALA A 38 20.66 -3.98 22.06
N TYR A 39 21.86 -3.45 22.30
CA TYR A 39 22.58 -2.63 21.30
C TYR A 39 22.84 -3.40 19.99
N ARG A 40 23.25 -4.67 20.08
CA ARG A 40 23.46 -5.51 18.91
C ARG A 40 22.19 -5.69 18.09
N TYR A 41 21.05 -5.95 18.73
CA TYR A 41 19.79 -6.18 18.03
C TYR A 41 19.09 -4.89 17.59
N VAL A 42 19.33 -3.76 18.26
CA VAL A 42 18.97 -2.44 17.75
C VAL A 42 19.70 -2.19 16.44
N ARG A 43 21.01 -2.42 16.39
CA ARG A 43 21.79 -2.27 15.17
C ARG A 43 21.30 -3.20 14.05
N LYS A 44 21.02 -4.47 14.37
CA LYS A 44 20.40 -5.38 13.39
C LYS A 44 19.04 -4.86 12.90
N ALA A 45 18.19 -4.36 13.79
CA ALA A 45 16.88 -3.83 13.39
C ALA A 45 17.01 -2.61 12.48
N LEU A 46 18.02 -1.75 12.71
CA LEU A 46 18.39 -0.65 11.81
C LEU A 46 18.86 -1.19 10.45
N ASP A 47 19.81 -2.13 10.45
CA ASP A 47 20.38 -2.69 9.23
C ASP A 47 19.32 -3.35 8.33
N HIS A 48 18.27 -3.93 8.92
CA HIS A 48 17.15 -4.55 8.19
C HIS A 48 15.99 -3.59 7.88
N GLY A 49 16.08 -2.33 8.32
CA GLY A 49 15.09 -1.28 8.08
C GLY A 49 13.78 -1.42 8.87
N TYR A 50 13.76 -2.20 9.96
CA TYR A 50 12.59 -2.30 10.86
C TYR A 50 12.43 -1.05 11.73
N ILE A 51 13.54 -0.39 12.01
CA ILE A 51 13.60 0.88 12.72
C ILE A 51 14.47 1.85 11.93
N ARG A 52 14.28 3.15 12.17
CA ARG A 52 15.13 4.21 11.63
C ARG A 52 15.63 5.07 12.77
N GLU A 53 16.81 5.66 12.59
CA GLU A 53 17.42 6.57 13.56
C GLU A 53 17.28 8.02 13.09
N ASN A 54 16.87 8.90 13.99
CA ASN A 54 16.77 10.33 13.76
C ASN A 54 17.19 11.08 15.03
N TYR A 55 18.22 11.92 14.94
CA TYR A 55 18.78 12.69 16.07
C TYR A 55 19.05 11.86 17.34
N GLY A 56 19.56 10.63 17.19
CA GLY A 56 19.87 9.72 18.31
C GLY A 56 18.67 8.98 18.91
N LEU A 57 17.47 9.22 18.39
CA LEU A 57 16.28 8.44 18.69
C LEU A 57 16.05 7.39 17.60
N ILE A 58 15.61 6.21 18.00
CA ILE A 58 15.15 5.15 17.11
C ILE A 58 13.64 5.06 17.15
N GLU A 59 13.02 4.87 15.98
CA GLU A 59 11.57 4.74 15.83
C GLU A 59 11.20 3.66 14.82
N LEU A 60 9.98 3.14 14.93
CA LEU A 60 9.46 2.10 14.03
C LEU A 60 9.26 2.64 12.61
N THR A 61 9.65 1.83 11.63
CA THR A 61 9.29 2.06 10.21
C THR A 61 7.99 1.33 9.87
N PRO A 62 7.39 1.60 8.69
CA PRO A 62 6.28 0.78 8.18
C PRO A 62 6.62 -0.72 8.11
N LYS A 63 7.87 -1.07 7.80
CA LYS A 63 8.35 -2.47 7.80
C LYS A 63 8.33 -3.06 9.22
N GLY A 64 8.78 -2.31 10.22
CA GLY A 64 8.74 -2.73 11.63
C GLY A 64 7.32 -2.93 12.13
N LEU A 65 6.39 -2.03 11.77
CA LEU A 65 4.97 -2.19 12.07
C LEU A 65 4.37 -3.42 11.39
N LEU A 66 4.71 -3.66 10.13
CA LEU A 66 4.23 -4.85 9.42
C LEU A 66 4.74 -6.15 10.07
N LEU A 67 6.02 -6.20 10.45
CA LEU A 67 6.58 -7.35 11.14
C LEU A 67 5.84 -7.63 12.46
N LEU A 68 5.56 -6.61 13.25
CA LEU A 68 4.77 -6.74 14.48
C LEU A 68 3.33 -7.21 14.19
N ALA A 69 2.69 -6.66 13.16
CA ALA A 69 1.32 -7.04 12.79
C ALA A 69 1.23 -8.49 12.29
N LEU A 70 2.25 -8.98 11.56
CA LEU A 70 2.39 -10.39 11.17
C LEU A 70 2.54 -11.34 12.37
N HIS A 71 2.89 -10.81 13.54
CA HIS A 71 2.94 -11.53 14.82
C HIS A 71 1.78 -11.14 15.76
N ASP A 72 0.63 -10.77 15.19
CA ASP A 72 -0.62 -10.47 15.90
C ASP A 72 -0.53 -9.33 16.94
N ASN A 73 0.44 -8.43 16.81
CA ASN A 73 0.49 -7.24 17.65
C ASN A 73 -0.66 -6.28 17.28
N LYS A 74 -1.62 -6.10 18.20
CA LYS A 74 -2.81 -5.27 18.01
C LYS A 74 -2.50 -3.79 17.82
N ASP A 75 -1.53 -3.26 18.54
CA ASP A 75 -1.13 -1.85 18.41
C ASP A 75 -0.56 -1.59 17.01
N ALA A 76 0.18 -2.57 16.45
CA ALA A 76 0.73 -2.46 15.10
C ALA A 76 -0.36 -2.48 14.04
N ILE A 77 -1.35 -3.36 14.17
CA ILE A 77 -2.54 -3.40 13.30
C ILE A 77 -3.30 -2.06 13.37
N TYR A 78 -3.50 -1.53 14.58
CA TYR A 78 -4.14 -0.23 14.78
C TYR A 78 -3.37 0.90 14.08
N LEU A 79 -2.06 0.99 14.29
CA LEU A 79 -1.23 2.02 13.66
C LEU A 79 -1.19 1.89 12.13
N LEU A 80 -1.12 0.68 11.59
CA LEU A 80 -1.23 0.44 10.15
C LEU A 80 -2.60 0.88 9.61
N SER A 81 -3.68 0.66 10.37
CA SER A 81 -5.03 1.12 9.98
C SER A 81 -5.10 2.64 9.85
N LYS A 82 -4.45 3.37 10.76
CA LYS A 82 -4.34 4.83 10.70
C LYS A 82 -3.45 5.29 9.55
N TYR A 83 -2.30 4.64 9.39
CA TYR A 83 -1.35 4.97 8.33
C TYR A 83 -1.96 4.80 6.93
N LEU A 84 -2.63 3.67 6.70
CA LEU A 84 -3.27 3.35 5.42
C LEU A 84 -4.65 3.99 5.26
N GLY A 85 -5.28 4.44 6.36
CA GLY A 85 -6.59 5.09 6.33
C GLY A 85 -7.78 4.13 6.22
N PHE A 86 -7.58 2.82 6.45
CA PHE A 86 -8.61 1.80 6.37
C PHE A 86 -8.98 1.25 7.76
N ASP A 87 -10.10 0.54 7.84
CA ASP A 87 -10.52 -0.14 9.07
C ASP A 87 -9.55 -1.28 9.44
N GLU A 88 -9.38 -1.53 10.73
CA GLU A 88 -8.52 -2.61 11.25
C GLU A 88 -8.87 -3.97 10.64
N ASN A 89 -10.14 -4.25 10.37
CA ASN A 89 -10.57 -5.49 9.70
C ASN A 89 -9.96 -5.64 8.30
N ILE A 90 -9.80 -4.55 7.54
CA ILE A 90 -9.14 -4.59 6.22
C ILE A 90 -7.65 -4.88 6.41
N ILE A 91 -7.04 -4.30 7.44
CA ILE A 91 -5.62 -4.56 7.78
C ILE A 91 -5.42 -6.01 8.19
N ILE A 92 -6.29 -6.58 9.03
CA ILE A 92 -6.23 -7.99 9.43
C ILE A 92 -6.30 -8.89 8.20
N ASN A 93 -7.27 -8.64 7.29
CA ASN A 93 -7.35 -9.40 6.05
C ASN A 93 -6.06 -9.26 5.20
N MET A 94 -5.42 -8.09 5.21
CA MET A 94 -4.17 -7.86 4.47
C MET A 94 -3.05 -8.69 5.08
N ILE A 95 -2.94 -8.70 6.41
CA ILE A 95 -1.95 -9.50 7.15
C ILE A 95 -2.16 -11.00 6.88
N ASP A 96 -3.40 -11.48 6.93
CA ASP A 96 -3.71 -12.89 6.64
C ASP A 96 -3.36 -13.28 5.20
N GLU A 97 -3.55 -12.37 4.25
CA GLU A 97 -3.17 -12.61 2.87
C GLU A 97 -1.65 -12.59 2.65
N LEU A 98 -0.93 -11.72 3.37
CA LEU A 98 0.53 -11.68 3.35
C LEU A 98 1.14 -12.94 4.01
N ARG A 99 0.56 -13.45 5.09
CA ARG A 99 1.01 -14.69 5.76
C ARG A 99 0.97 -15.92 4.85
N LYS A 100 0.10 -15.94 3.86
CA LYS A 100 0.02 -17.05 2.88
C LYS A 100 1.17 -17.04 1.88
N ARG A 101 1.89 -15.91 1.74
CA ARG A 101 2.82 -15.63 0.64
C ARG A 101 4.25 -15.39 1.12
N ILE A 102 4.37 -14.73 2.27
CA ILE A 102 5.66 -14.37 2.86
C ILE A 102 5.96 -15.39 3.93
N ASP A 103 7.03 -16.17 3.74
CA ASP A 103 7.62 -16.86 4.88
C ASP A 103 8.19 -15.80 5.83
N ILE A 104 7.85 -15.84 7.11
CA ILE A 104 8.20 -14.79 8.08
C ILE A 104 9.73 -14.49 8.14
N PRO A 105 10.64 -15.47 7.94
CA PRO A 105 12.07 -15.21 7.78
C PRO A 105 12.43 -14.38 6.54
N ASP A 106 11.62 -14.42 5.47
CA ASP A 106 11.89 -13.75 4.18
C ASP A 106 11.60 -12.25 4.19
N LEU A 107 11.01 -11.71 5.28
CA LEU A 107 10.93 -10.25 5.47
C LEU A 107 12.31 -9.58 5.56
N GLU A 108 13.38 -10.33 5.82
CA GLU A 108 14.75 -9.83 5.69
C GLU A 108 15.03 -9.30 4.28
N GLY A 109 14.59 -10.00 3.24
CA GLY A 109 14.81 -9.65 1.85
C GLY A 109 13.90 -8.54 1.32
N LEU A 110 12.73 -8.33 1.94
CA LEU A 110 11.73 -7.36 1.48
C LEU A 110 12.11 -5.94 1.86
N ARG A 111 12.37 -5.09 0.86
CA ARG A 111 12.59 -3.65 1.05
C ARG A 111 11.26 -2.91 1.12
N ILE A 112 10.61 -2.95 2.29
CA ILE A 112 9.38 -2.18 2.54
C ILE A 112 9.76 -0.81 3.09
N THR A 113 9.84 0.16 2.19
CA THR A 113 10.14 1.56 2.49
C THR A 113 8.91 2.45 2.41
N ASN A 114 7.99 2.09 1.52
CA ASN A 114 6.82 2.88 1.20
C ASN A 114 5.60 1.98 0.93
N ILE A 115 4.46 2.62 0.68
CA ILE A 115 3.17 1.96 0.50
C ILE A 115 3.12 1.08 -0.76
N LYS A 116 3.83 1.46 -1.82
CA LYS A 116 3.90 0.72 -3.09
C LYS A 116 4.59 -0.63 -2.89
N ASP A 117 5.52 -0.72 -1.95
CA ASP A 117 6.23 -1.97 -1.66
C ASP A 117 5.26 -3.04 -1.11
N LEU A 118 4.18 -2.63 -0.44
CA LEU A 118 3.10 -3.54 -0.02
C LEU A 118 2.36 -4.15 -1.23
N LEU A 119 2.22 -3.40 -2.32
CA LEU A 119 1.61 -3.91 -3.54
C LEU A 119 2.46 -5.03 -4.13
N HIS A 120 3.79 -4.84 -4.19
CA HIS A 120 4.71 -5.86 -4.68
C HIS A 120 4.64 -7.15 -3.87
N CYS A 121 4.55 -7.04 -2.53
CA CYS A 121 4.34 -8.19 -1.65
C CYS A 121 3.02 -8.92 -1.94
N LEU A 122 1.97 -8.20 -2.31
CA LEU A 122 0.67 -8.79 -2.66
C LEU A 122 0.65 -9.39 -4.07
N MET A 123 1.40 -8.84 -5.02
CA MET A 123 1.41 -9.31 -6.41
C MET A 123 2.08 -10.68 -6.57
N ASP A 124 3.14 -10.98 -5.83
CA ASP A 124 3.84 -12.28 -5.90
C ASP A 124 4.17 -12.71 -7.36
N ASN A 125 4.79 -11.81 -8.12
CA ASN A 125 5.10 -11.95 -9.56
C ASN A 125 3.89 -12.08 -10.51
N GLU A 126 2.66 -11.93 -10.02
CA GLU A 126 1.48 -11.80 -10.89
C GLU A 126 1.43 -10.44 -11.58
N ASP A 127 0.76 -10.38 -12.74
CA ASP A 127 0.42 -9.11 -13.38
C ASP A 127 -0.71 -8.36 -12.63
N ALA A 128 -0.83 -7.06 -12.92
CA ALA A 128 -1.84 -6.21 -12.27
C ALA A 128 -3.28 -6.66 -12.56
N HIS A 129 -3.54 -7.31 -13.70
CA HIS A 129 -4.87 -7.76 -14.08
C HIS A 129 -5.30 -9.00 -13.25
N SER A 130 -4.39 -9.92 -13.01
CA SER A 130 -4.57 -11.11 -12.18
C SER A 130 -4.80 -10.71 -10.72
N LEU A 131 -4.02 -9.74 -10.23
CA LEU A 131 -4.21 -9.12 -8.93
C LEU A 131 -5.62 -8.51 -8.78
N VAL A 132 -6.06 -7.74 -9.78
CA VAL A 132 -7.39 -7.12 -9.83
C VAL A 132 -8.49 -8.18 -9.81
N ARG A 133 -8.37 -9.22 -10.65
CA ARG A 133 -9.35 -10.32 -10.70
C ARG A 133 -9.47 -11.05 -9.37
N ARG A 134 -8.35 -11.24 -8.66
CA ARG A 134 -8.32 -11.95 -7.37
C ARG A 134 -9.00 -11.16 -6.25
N PHE A 135 -8.79 -9.86 -6.19
CA PHE A 135 -9.26 -9.03 -5.07
C PHE A 135 -10.55 -8.26 -5.35
N LYS A 136 -11.07 -8.28 -6.58
CA LYS A 136 -12.36 -7.69 -6.90
C LYS A 136 -13.46 -8.30 -6.01
N GLU A 137 -14.32 -7.44 -5.45
CA GLU A 137 -15.44 -7.81 -4.56
C GLU A 137 -15.04 -8.51 -3.26
N THR A 138 -13.74 -8.60 -2.96
CA THR A 138 -13.24 -9.11 -1.67
C THR A 138 -13.18 -7.99 -0.61
N PRO A 139 -13.04 -8.33 0.68
CA PRO A 139 -12.78 -7.33 1.72
C PRO A 139 -11.53 -6.47 1.48
N LEU A 140 -10.56 -6.95 0.69
CA LEU A 140 -9.31 -6.26 0.37
C LEU A 140 -9.38 -5.36 -0.87
N GLU A 141 -10.46 -5.44 -1.64
CA GLU A 141 -10.67 -4.62 -2.83
C GLU A 141 -10.27 -3.14 -2.65
N PRO A 142 -10.76 -2.40 -1.62
CA PRO A 142 -10.42 -0.98 -1.47
C PRO A 142 -8.93 -0.74 -1.22
N LEU A 143 -8.29 -1.60 -0.42
CA LEU A 143 -6.87 -1.46 -0.12
C LEU A 143 -6.05 -1.71 -1.37
N VAL A 144 -6.35 -2.76 -2.13
CA VAL A 144 -5.60 -3.08 -3.35
C VAL A 144 -5.79 -1.99 -4.40
N ALA A 145 -7.00 -1.44 -4.55
CA ALA A 145 -7.25 -0.30 -5.43
C ALA A 145 -6.45 0.94 -5.00
N TYR A 146 -6.39 1.21 -3.71
CA TYR A 146 -5.55 2.27 -3.14
C TYR A 146 -4.07 2.05 -3.44
N LEU A 147 -3.55 0.85 -3.20
CA LEU A 147 -2.16 0.51 -3.48
C LEU A 147 -1.83 0.66 -4.97
N LEU A 148 -2.72 0.23 -5.87
CA LEU A 148 -2.56 0.42 -7.31
C LEU A 148 -2.45 1.91 -7.66
N ILE A 149 -3.43 2.74 -7.24
CA ILE A 149 -3.48 4.20 -7.49
C ILE A 149 -2.20 4.90 -7.05
N HIS A 150 -1.63 4.46 -5.93
CA HIS A 150 -0.40 5.03 -5.40
C HIS A 150 0.88 4.45 -6.03
N ALA A 151 0.83 3.25 -6.61
CA ALA A 151 1.97 2.60 -7.22
C ALA A 151 2.18 3.00 -8.68
N PHE A 152 1.12 3.02 -9.48
CA PHE A 152 1.17 3.19 -10.94
C PHE A 152 0.82 4.61 -11.41
N PRO A 153 1.25 5.00 -12.63
CA PRO A 153 0.78 6.22 -13.27
C PRO A 153 -0.74 6.25 -13.34
N THR A 154 -1.32 7.40 -12.98
CA THR A 154 -2.76 7.57 -12.78
C THR A 154 -3.25 8.79 -13.54
N VAL A 155 -4.35 8.64 -14.28
CA VAL A 155 -5.05 9.76 -14.94
C VAL A 155 -5.97 10.42 -13.93
N THR A 156 -5.93 11.74 -13.82
CA THR A 156 -6.82 12.51 -12.95
C THR A 156 -7.79 13.33 -13.79
N LEU A 157 -9.08 13.18 -13.53
CA LEU A 157 -10.16 13.89 -14.21
C LEU A 157 -10.43 15.25 -13.53
N ASN A 158 -11.18 16.12 -14.22
CA ASN A 158 -11.52 17.47 -13.73
C ASN A 158 -12.29 17.48 -12.41
N ASP A 159 -13.02 16.40 -12.11
CA ASP A 159 -13.76 16.23 -10.85
C ASP A 159 -12.90 15.64 -9.71
N GLY A 160 -11.60 15.46 -9.95
CA GLY A 160 -10.64 14.86 -9.01
C GLY A 160 -10.65 13.33 -8.98
N THR A 161 -11.44 12.67 -9.83
CA THR A 161 -11.44 11.21 -9.96
C THR A 161 -10.11 10.74 -10.54
N LYS A 162 -9.53 9.72 -9.93
CA LYS A 162 -8.25 9.10 -10.31
C LYS A 162 -8.49 7.73 -10.90
N ILE A 163 -7.84 7.42 -12.03
CA ILE A 163 -8.07 6.19 -12.78
C ILE A 163 -6.74 5.59 -13.23
N ILE A 164 -6.60 4.27 -13.04
CA ILE A 164 -5.55 3.47 -13.67
C ILE A 164 -6.15 2.72 -14.84
N ILE A 165 -5.48 2.84 -15.98
CA ILE A 165 -5.90 2.27 -17.25
C ILE A 165 -4.79 1.34 -17.76
N SER A 166 -5.19 0.19 -18.28
CA SER A 166 -4.34 -0.75 -19.01
C SER A 166 -4.92 -1.00 -20.40
N ASP A 167 -4.19 -1.74 -21.22
CA ASP A 167 -4.67 -2.32 -22.49
C ASP A 167 -5.97 -3.12 -22.32
N SER A 168 -6.15 -3.76 -21.17
CA SER A 168 -7.36 -4.51 -20.79
C SER A 168 -8.49 -3.66 -20.20
N GLY A 169 -8.28 -2.35 -20.04
CA GLY A 169 -9.25 -1.39 -19.53
C GLY A 169 -8.92 -0.83 -18.14
N VAL A 170 -9.95 -0.33 -17.45
CA VAL A 170 -9.81 0.33 -16.15
C VAL A 170 -9.53 -0.70 -15.04
N LEU A 171 -8.37 -0.57 -14.39
CA LEU A 171 -7.94 -1.47 -13.32
C LEU A 171 -8.39 -1.00 -11.94
N ALA A 172 -8.30 0.31 -11.67
CA ALA A 172 -8.65 0.89 -10.39
C ALA A 172 -9.18 2.32 -10.54
N VAL A 173 -10.09 2.71 -9.65
CA VAL A 173 -10.66 4.05 -9.57
C VAL A 173 -10.62 4.55 -8.14
N ALA A 174 -10.27 5.81 -7.95
CA ALA A 174 -10.49 6.54 -6.70
C ALA A 174 -11.33 7.79 -6.95
N CYS A 175 -12.42 7.95 -6.21
CA CYS A 175 -13.37 9.04 -6.41
C CYS A 175 -13.91 9.59 -5.09
N ALA A 176 -14.28 10.87 -5.08
CA ALA A 176 -14.97 11.45 -3.95
C ALA A 176 -16.36 10.80 -3.80
N LYS A 177 -16.80 10.56 -2.56
CA LYS A 177 -18.10 9.94 -2.24
C LYS A 177 -19.30 10.60 -2.95
N LYS A 178 -19.21 11.89 -3.26
CA LYS A 178 -20.27 12.68 -3.91
C LYS A 178 -20.07 12.86 -5.43
N SER A 179 -19.01 12.31 -6.02
CA SER A 179 -18.81 12.42 -7.47
C SER A 179 -19.87 11.59 -8.21
N ARG A 180 -20.47 12.18 -9.24
CA ARG A 180 -21.42 11.53 -10.14
C ARG A 180 -20.80 10.38 -10.93
N ASN A 181 -19.49 10.46 -11.16
CA ASN A 181 -18.71 9.50 -11.94
C ASN A 181 -18.09 8.39 -11.07
N CYS A 182 -18.35 8.40 -9.76
CA CYS A 182 -17.89 7.36 -8.88
C CYS A 182 -18.74 6.11 -9.14
N PRO A 183 -18.17 4.94 -9.51
CA PRO A 183 -18.95 3.72 -9.67
C PRO A 183 -19.54 3.31 -8.31
N LEU A 184 -20.77 3.77 -8.08
CA LEU A 184 -21.49 3.58 -6.83
C LEU A 184 -21.94 2.12 -6.78
N ASN A 185 -21.57 1.44 -5.69
CA ASN A 185 -22.24 0.22 -5.29
C ASN A 185 -23.41 0.60 -4.37
N ASN A 186 -24.56 -0.03 -4.59
CA ASN A 186 -25.86 0.20 -3.95
C ASN A 186 -25.83 0.09 -2.41
N GLY A 187 -25.30 1.11 -1.70
CA GLY A 187 -25.48 1.27 -0.24
C GLY A 187 -24.32 0.88 0.68
N HIS A 188 -23.20 0.33 0.19
CA HIS A 188 -22.06 -0.10 1.03
C HIS A 188 -20.86 0.89 1.02
N HIS A 189 -21.12 2.19 1.17
CA HIS A 189 -20.11 3.25 0.97
C HIS A 189 -19.00 3.32 2.04
N THR A 190 -19.20 2.74 3.22
CA THR A 190 -18.27 2.93 4.35
C THR A 190 -17.02 2.06 4.24
N LYS A 191 -17.13 0.81 3.78
CA LYS A 191 -15.99 -0.11 3.70
C LYS A 191 -14.93 0.28 2.66
N TYR A 192 -15.34 1.04 1.64
CA TYR A 192 -14.44 1.49 0.57
C TYR A 192 -13.83 2.87 0.81
N LEU A 193 -14.27 3.57 1.85
CA LEU A 193 -13.86 4.94 2.14
C LEU A 193 -12.53 4.94 2.90
N ASN A 194 -11.51 5.54 2.29
CA ASN A 194 -10.28 5.85 2.99
C ASN A 194 -10.49 7.08 3.89
N ARG A 195 -10.16 6.94 5.17
CA ARG A 195 -10.40 7.95 6.20
C ARG A 195 -9.43 9.12 6.11
N ASN A 196 -8.26 8.94 5.48
CA ASN A 196 -7.20 9.94 5.40
C ASN A 196 -7.51 10.98 4.32
N ASP A 197 -7.99 10.55 3.14
CA ASP A 197 -8.26 11.44 2.00
C ASP A 197 -9.76 11.56 1.64
N LYS A 198 -10.64 10.80 2.31
CA LYS A 198 -12.09 10.75 2.05
C LYS A 198 -12.46 10.27 0.65
N LEU A 199 -11.58 9.54 -0.03
CA LEU A 199 -11.83 8.93 -1.32
C LEU A 199 -12.32 7.48 -1.17
N ILE A 200 -13.15 7.06 -2.12
CA ILE A 200 -13.61 5.70 -2.29
C ILE A 200 -12.69 5.02 -3.29
N TYR A 201 -12.07 3.91 -2.91
CA TYR A 201 -11.15 3.14 -3.76
C TYR A 201 -11.82 1.84 -4.22
N ARG A 202 -11.76 1.55 -5.52
CA ARG A 202 -12.44 0.40 -6.16
C ARG A 202 -11.56 -0.26 -7.21
N LEU A 203 -11.60 -1.59 -7.25
CA LEU A 203 -11.02 -2.35 -8.36
C LEU A 203 -12.05 -2.53 -9.46
N ARG A 204 -11.58 -2.42 -10.71
CA ARG A 204 -12.28 -2.74 -11.96
C ARG A 204 -13.79 -2.49 -11.99
N CYS A 205 -14.13 -1.54 -12.83
CA CYS A 205 -15.38 -1.55 -13.58
C CYS A 205 -15.06 -2.02 -15.00
N ASP A 206 -15.96 -2.78 -15.64
CA ASP A 206 -15.88 -2.85 -17.11
C ASP A 206 -16.03 -1.42 -17.67
N PHE A 207 -15.53 -1.15 -18.88
CA PHE A 207 -15.51 0.20 -19.47
C PHE A 207 -16.84 0.96 -19.33
N ASP A 208 -17.94 0.21 -19.33
CA ASP A 208 -19.31 0.71 -19.25
C ASP A 208 -19.71 1.38 -17.92
N CYS A 209 -18.92 1.27 -16.84
CA CYS A 209 -19.33 1.86 -15.54
C CYS A 209 -18.86 3.29 -15.32
N VAL A 210 -17.96 3.84 -16.15
CA VAL A 210 -17.58 5.27 -16.09
C VAL A 210 -18.40 6.01 -17.14
N LYS A 211 -19.66 6.31 -16.82
CA LYS A 211 -20.46 7.27 -17.59
C LYS A 211 -20.14 8.68 -17.09
N ALA A 212 -19.08 9.27 -17.63
CA ALA A 212 -18.89 10.71 -17.54
C ALA A 212 -19.43 11.34 -18.82
N GLU A 213 -20.46 12.19 -18.70
CA GLU A 213 -20.72 13.20 -19.74
C GLU A 213 -19.41 13.98 -19.92
N ASP A 214 -18.87 13.96 -21.14
CA ASP A 214 -17.63 14.63 -21.58
C ASP A 214 -16.29 13.89 -21.41
N ILE A 215 -16.26 12.59 -21.10
CA ILE A 215 -15.01 11.80 -21.22
C ILE A 215 -15.22 10.57 -22.09
N LEU A 216 -14.89 10.74 -23.37
CA LEU A 216 -14.61 9.63 -24.29
C LEU A 216 -13.26 9.00 -23.90
N VAL A 217 -13.25 8.03 -22.98
CA VAL A 217 -12.11 7.12 -22.86
C VAL A 217 -12.24 6.09 -24.00
N MET A 218 -11.86 6.49 -25.22
CA MET A 218 -11.72 5.54 -26.33
C MET A 218 -10.44 4.73 -26.11
N ILE A 219 -10.60 3.48 -25.71
CA ILE A 219 -9.54 2.48 -25.87
C ILE A 219 -9.80 1.78 -27.19
N LEU A 220 -8.96 2.08 -28.18
CA LEU A 220 -8.88 1.28 -29.39
C LEU A 220 -7.91 0.13 -29.17
N LYS A 221 -8.35 -1.07 -29.59
CA LYS A 221 -7.50 -2.25 -29.78
C LYS A 221 -6.22 -1.80 -30.50
N ASP A 222 -5.08 -2.28 -30.02
CA ASP A 222 -3.76 -2.22 -30.68
C ASP A 222 -2.80 -1.09 -30.23
N GLY A 223 -3.00 -0.53 -29.03
CA GLY A 223 -1.87 -0.02 -28.24
C GLY A 223 -1.19 1.27 -28.70
N SER A 224 -1.88 2.15 -29.45
CA SER A 224 -1.39 3.51 -29.70
C SER A 224 -2.45 4.58 -29.35
N PHE A 225 -2.00 5.64 -28.68
CA PHE A 225 -2.80 6.83 -28.40
C PHE A 225 -2.74 7.76 -29.62
N GLN A 226 -3.87 8.06 -30.26
CA GLN A 226 -3.96 9.17 -31.21
C GLN A 226 -4.97 10.21 -30.72
N GLU A 227 -4.51 11.47 -30.68
CA GLU A 227 -5.30 12.66 -30.38
C GLU A 227 -6.41 12.85 -31.42
N SER A 228 -7.61 13.24 -30.98
CA SER A 228 -8.63 13.78 -31.91
C SER A 228 -8.41 15.28 -32.08
N GLU A 229 -8.47 15.76 -33.32
CA GLU A 229 -7.98 17.07 -33.77
C GLU A 229 -8.70 18.31 -33.18
N ASN A 230 -9.70 18.15 -32.30
CA ASN A 230 -10.55 19.28 -31.86
C ASN A 230 -10.73 19.42 -30.33
N SER A 231 -9.83 18.89 -29.49
CA SER A 231 -9.85 19.16 -28.05
C SER A 231 -9.12 20.48 -27.71
N PRO A 232 -9.71 21.38 -26.87
CA PRO A 232 -9.05 22.62 -26.43
C PRO A 232 -7.87 22.39 -25.46
N TYR A 233 -7.56 21.13 -25.13
CA TYR A 233 -6.41 20.75 -24.30
C TYR A 233 -5.34 20.05 -25.16
N LYS A 234 -4.76 20.81 -26.09
CA LYS A 234 -3.79 20.32 -27.09
C LYS A 234 -2.35 20.18 -26.56
N SER A 235 -2.20 19.89 -25.28
CA SER A 235 -0.89 19.64 -24.71
C SER A 235 -1.04 18.80 -23.45
N ILE A 236 -0.55 17.58 -23.52
CA ILE A 236 0.09 16.77 -22.48
C ILE A 236 -0.27 15.31 -22.77
N ILE A 237 0.34 14.73 -23.80
CA ILE A 237 0.96 13.39 -23.73
C ILE A 237 2.13 13.41 -24.74
N THR A 238 3.37 13.53 -24.27
CA THR A 238 4.54 13.17 -25.07
C THR A 238 5.09 11.87 -24.51
N ILE A 239 4.71 10.75 -25.11
CA ILE A 239 5.46 9.50 -24.96
C ILE A 239 6.64 9.63 -25.91
N LYS A 240 7.86 9.76 -25.37
CA LYS A 240 9.07 9.42 -26.12
C LYS A 240 9.49 8.01 -25.71
N HIS A 241 9.16 7.04 -26.57
CA HIS A 241 10.02 5.89 -26.76
C HIS A 241 10.97 6.25 -27.91
N ASP A 242 12.26 6.08 -27.69
CA ASP A 242 13.15 5.54 -28.71
C ASP A 242 14.21 4.72 -28.00
N GLY A 243 14.27 3.45 -28.39
CA GLY A 243 15.36 2.57 -28.01
C GLY A 243 16.63 2.87 -28.80
N THR A 244 17.70 2.25 -28.31
CA THR A 244 18.70 1.59 -29.14
C THR A 244 18.88 0.20 -28.58
#